data_AF-A0A3D5MKL3-F1
#
_entry.id   AF-A0A3D5MKL3-F1
#
_cell.length_a   1.000
_cell.length_b   1.000
_cell.length_c   1.000
_cell.angle_alpha   90.00
_cell.angle_beta   90.00
_cell.angle_gamma   90.00
#
_symmetry.space_group_name_H-M   'P 1'
#
loop_
_entity.id
_entity.type
_entity.pdbx_description
1 polymer ?
#
loop_
_entity_poly.entity_id
_entity_poly.type
_entity_poly.pdbx_seq_one_letter_code
_entity_poly.pdbx_strand_id
1 'polypeptide(L)'
;GMGEKRRDRAGLLHALATLPVHPDSLPVNALVPVGGTPLGERVLKEGEIDPIEFVRTVAVARLVCPKSMVRLSAGREGMTPEMQALCFLAGANSIFVGGKLLTTPNPEEDDDARLFALLDLKPMPAKGCDAH
;
A
#
# COMPACT_ATOMS: atom_id res chain seq x y z
N GLY A 1 8.67 -0.81 7.46
CA GLY A 1 8.79 -1.77 8.57
C GLY A 1 9.98 -2.71 8.41
N MET A 2 11.04 -2.31 7.72
CA MET A 2 12.31 -3.04 7.58
C MET A 2 13.30 -2.70 8.70
N GLY A 3 12.86 -2.02 9.76
CA GLY A 3 13.71 -1.41 10.79
C GLY A 3 14.02 0.07 10.53
N GLU A 4 13.40 0.69 9.51
CA GLU A 4 13.56 2.12 9.24
C GLU A 4 12.79 2.98 10.25
N LYS A 5 13.39 4.10 10.67
CA LYS A 5 12.76 5.08 11.55
C LYS A 5 11.81 5.97 10.75
N ARG A 6 10.95 6.72 11.46
CA ARG A 6 10.04 7.69 10.82
C ARG A 6 10.78 8.69 9.93
N ARG A 7 11.97 9.13 10.34
CA ARG A 7 12.81 10.06 9.57
C ARG A 7 13.25 9.47 8.22
N ASP A 8 13.49 8.16 8.16
CA ASP A 8 13.89 7.48 6.93
C ASP A 8 12.72 7.43 5.94
N ARG A 9 11.51 7.10 6.42
CA ARG A 9 10.28 7.16 5.60
C ARG A 9 10.00 8.58 5.09
N ALA A 10 10.14 9.58 5.95
CA ALA A 10 9.96 10.97 5.57
C ALA A 10 11.00 11.39 4.50
N GLY A 11 12.26 10.96 4.64
CA GLY A 11 13.31 11.20 3.66
C GLY A 11 13.00 10.57 2.30
N LEU A 12 12.52 9.32 2.28
CA LEU A 12 12.09 8.64 1.05
C LEU A 12 10.95 9.39 0.35
N LEU A 13 9.89 9.73 1.08
CA LEU A 13 8.74 10.44 0.52
C LEU A 13 9.12 11.84 0.04
N HIS A 14 9.99 12.55 0.77
CA HIS A 14 10.52 13.83 0.34
C HIS A 14 11.29 13.71 -0.97
N ALA A 15 12.20 12.74 -1.08
CA ALA A 15 12.99 12.52 -2.30
C ALA A 15 12.10 12.28 -3.53
N LEU A 16 11.01 11.51 -3.37
CA LEU A 16 10.03 11.27 -4.43
C LEU A 16 9.22 12.52 -4.78
N ALA A 17 8.81 13.29 -3.77
CA ALA A 17 8.02 14.52 -3.96
C ALA A 17 8.83 15.65 -4.60
N THR A 18 10.15 15.66 -4.46
CA THR A 18 11.04 16.69 -5.03
C THR A 18 11.60 16.36 -6.41
N LEU A 19 11.19 15.23 -7.02
CA LEU A 19 11.53 14.94 -8.41
C LEU A 19 10.94 16.02 -9.34
N PRO A 20 11.52 16.26 -10.53
CA PRO A 20 10.98 17.23 -11.49
C PRO A 20 9.52 16.98 -11.85
N VAL A 21 9.10 15.71 -11.82
CA VAL A 21 7.72 15.25 -11.99
C VAL A 21 7.47 14.16 -10.96
N HIS A 22 6.30 14.20 -10.31
CA HIS A 22 5.90 13.13 -9.40
C HIS A 22 5.80 11.80 -10.14
N PRO A 23 6.11 10.67 -9.49
CA PRO A 23 5.90 9.36 -10.09
C PRO A 23 4.41 9.15 -10.40
N ASP A 24 4.07 8.52 -11.52
CA ASP A 24 2.67 8.23 -11.87
C ASP A 24 2.02 7.29 -10.83
N SER A 25 2.80 6.36 -10.29
CA SER A 25 2.38 5.42 -9.25
C SER A 25 3.42 5.35 -8.14
N LEU A 26 2.97 5.49 -6.90
CA LEU A 26 3.77 5.39 -5.69
C LEU A 26 3.32 4.17 -4.89
N PRO A 27 3.99 3.02 -5.02
CA PRO A 27 3.65 1.82 -4.25
C PRO A 27 4.10 1.96 -2.79
N VAL A 28 3.19 1.63 -1.87
CA VAL A 28 3.48 1.51 -0.43
C VAL A 28 3.27 0.05 -0.03
N ASN A 29 4.35 -0.61 0.36
CA ASN A 29 4.37 -2.02 0.75
C ASN A 29 4.47 -2.14 2.26
N ALA A 30 3.65 -3.00 2.87
CA ALA A 30 3.95 -3.57 4.17
C ALA A 30 4.97 -4.70 4.00
N LEU A 31 5.91 -4.81 4.94
CA LEU A 31 6.90 -5.88 4.90
C LEU A 31 6.21 -7.19 5.26
N VAL A 32 6.23 -8.15 4.34
CA VAL A 32 5.75 -9.51 4.60
C VAL A 32 6.92 -10.31 5.18
N PRO A 33 6.85 -10.78 6.44
CA PRO A 33 7.92 -11.56 7.03
C PRO A 33 7.99 -12.94 6.35
N VAL A 34 9.17 -13.28 5.83
CA VAL A 34 9.47 -14.61 5.28
C VAL A 34 10.47 -15.30 6.19
N GLY A 35 10.08 -16.42 6.80
CA GLY A 35 10.93 -17.21 7.69
C GLY A 35 12.24 -17.60 7.02
N GLY A 36 13.35 -17.55 7.78
CA GLY A 36 14.69 -17.80 7.24
C GLY A 36 15.34 -16.62 6.51
N THR A 37 14.64 -15.50 6.33
CA THR A 37 15.25 -14.24 5.82
C THR A 37 15.66 -13.33 6.98
N PRO A 38 16.78 -12.58 6.87
CA PRO A 38 17.22 -11.68 7.95
C PRO A 38 16.16 -10.65 8.37
N LEU A 39 15.34 -10.18 7.43
CA LEU A 39 14.25 -9.24 7.71
C LEU A 39 13.03 -9.93 8.32
N GLY A 40 12.70 -11.15 7.87
CA GLY A 40 11.62 -11.95 8.47
C GLY A 40 11.92 -12.29 9.92
N GLU A 41 13.12 -12.80 10.22
CA GLU A 41 13.54 -13.10 11.59
C GLU A 41 13.52 -11.87 12.50
N ARG A 42 13.87 -10.69 11.96
CA ARG A 42 13.75 -9.44 12.70
C ARG A 42 12.29 -9.13 13.04
N VAL A 43 11.40 -9.16 12.06
CA VAL A 43 9.97 -8.85 12.29
C VAL A 43 9.36 -9.84 13.28
N LEU A 44 9.68 -11.12 13.16
CA LEU A 44 9.22 -12.16 14.10
C LEU A 44 9.72 -11.91 15.54
N LYS A 45 10.87 -11.25 15.70
CA LYS A 45 11.45 -10.91 17.01
C LYS A 45 10.99 -9.56 17.57
N GLU A 46 10.94 -8.53 16.73
CA GLU A 46 10.76 -7.13 17.12
C GLU A 46 9.32 -6.62 16.90
N GLY A 47 8.52 -7.37 16.14
CA GLY A 47 7.16 -7.00 15.74
C GLY A 47 7.10 -6.28 14.40
N GLU A 48 5.88 -6.21 13.87
CA GLU A 48 5.56 -5.47 12.65
C GLU A 48 5.48 -3.96 12.91
N ILE A 49 5.42 -3.18 11.82
CA ILE A 49 5.14 -1.75 11.93
C ILE A 49 3.74 -1.52 12.50
N ASP A 50 3.61 -0.58 13.43
CA ASP A 50 2.32 -0.15 13.95
C ASP A 50 1.35 0.22 12.79
N PRO A 51 0.11 -0.33 12.76
CA PRO A 51 -0.86 -0.06 11.70
C PRO A 51 -1.14 1.43 11.47
N ILE A 52 -1.20 2.24 12.53
CA ILE A 52 -1.43 3.68 12.44
C ILE A 52 -0.19 4.39 11.87
N GLU A 53 1.02 3.93 12.18
CA GLU A 53 2.24 4.46 11.55
C GLU A 53 2.29 4.13 10.05
N PHE A 54 1.79 2.96 9.65
CA PHE A 54 1.65 2.60 8.25
C PHE A 54 0.61 3.48 7.54
N VAL A 55 -0.59 3.63 8.10
CA VAL A 55 -1.64 4.52 7.56
C VAL A 55 -1.14 5.97 7.46
N ARG A 56 -0.39 6.45 8.47
CA ARG A 56 0.26 7.76 8.45
C ARG A 56 1.22 7.90 7.27
N THR A 57 1.96 6.84 6.94
CA THR A 57 2.87 6.85 5.78
C THR A 57 2.09 7.00 4.48
N VAL A 58 0.95 6.31 4.34
CA VAL A 58 0.04 6.46 3.19
C VAL A 58 -0.52 7.89 3.10
N ALA A 59 -0.97 8.46 4.22
CA ALA A 59 -1.49 9.83 4.27
C ALA A 59 -0.44 10.87 3.83
N VAL A 60 0.78 10.75 4.35
CA VAL A 60 1.87 11.66 3.96
C VAL A 60 2.18 11.50 2.48
N ALA A 61 2.25 10.26 1.96
CA ALA A 61 2.49 10.01 0.54
C ALA A 61 1.44 10.70 -0.36
N ARG A 62 0.14 10.62 0.00
CA ARG A 62 -0.93 11.35 -0.71
C ARG A 62 -0.72 12.86 -0.65
N LEU A 63 -0.39 13.42 0.51
CA LEU A 63 -0.25 14.87 0.68
C LEU A 63 0.93 15.43 -0.11
N VAL A 64 2.08 14.76 -0.10
CA VAL A 64 3.30 15.24 -0.77
C VAL A 64 3.33 14.91 -2.26
N CYS A 65 2.63 13.85 -2.68
CA CYS A 65 2.53 13.43 -4.07
C CYS A 65 1.05 13.40 -4.55
N PRO A 66 0.33 14.55 -4.58
CA PRO A 66 -1.12 14.58 -4.83
C PRO A 66 -1.55 14.05 -6.20
N LYS A 67 -0.68 14.14 -7.21
CA LYS A 67 -0.93 13.65 -8.59
C LYS A 67 -0.66 12.16 -8.78
N SER A 68 0.04 11.53 -7.84
CA SER A 68 0.42 10.12 -7.95
C SER A 68 -0.73 9.21 -7.58
N MET A 69 -0.80 8.05 -8.23
CA MET A 69 -1.59 6.92 -7.73
C MET A 69 -0.86 6.31 -6.54
N VAL A 70 -1.41 6.45 -5.34
CA VAL A 70 -0.83 5.82 -4.15
C VAL A 70 -1.35 4.39 -4.09
N ARG A 71 -0.47 3.42 -4.34
CA ARG A 71 -0.84 2.01 -4.50
C ARG A 71 -0.51 1.20 -3.25
N LEU A 72 -1.54 0.70 -2.58
CA LEU A 72 -1.38 -0.30 -1.52
C LEU A 72 -1.08 -1.65 -2.19
N SER A 73 0.13 -2.16 -1.96
CA SER A 73 0.70 -3.25 -2.76
C SER A 73 0.92 -4.51 -1.92
N ALA A 74 2.16 -4.89 -1.59
CA ALA A 74 2.45 -6.09 -0.80
C ALA A 74 2.02 -5.97 0.67
N GLY A 75 1.64 -7.12 1.26
CA GLY A 75 1.29 -7.26 2.68
C GLY A 75 -0.15 -6.91 3.05
N ARG A 76 -1.03 -6.69 2.06
CA ARG A 76 -2.46 -6.44 2.31
C ARG A 76 -3.17 -7.60 3.00
N GLU A 77 -2.79 -8.83 2.71
CA GLU A 77 -3.36 -10.04 3.32
C GLU A 77 -3.20 -10.04 4.86
N GLY A 78 -2.10 -9.48 5.37
CA GLY A 78 -1.88 -9.33 6.82
C GLY A 78 -2.60 -8.14 7.44
N MET A 79 -3.27 -7.30 6.65
CA MET A 79 -3.97 -6.12 7.15
C MET A 79 -5.42 -6.44 7.48
N THR A 80 -5.89 -5.96 8.62
CA THR A 80 -7.33 -6.04 8.94
C THR A 80 -8.15 -5.19 7.95
N PRO A 81 -9.44 -5.51 7.74
CA PRO A 81 -10.32 -4.71 6.90
C PRO A 81 -10.35 -3.22 7.29
N GLU A 82 -10.31 -2.92 8.59
CA GLU A 82 -10.29 -1.54 9.12
C GLU A 82 -8.99 -0.82 8.77
N MET A 83 -7.85 -1.51 8.83
CA MET A 83 -6.57 -0.94 8.42
C MET A 83 -6.57 -0.63 6.91
N GLN A 84 -7.09 -1.53 6.08
CA GLN A 84 -7.22 -1.29 4.65
C GLN A 84 -8.17 -0.11 4.37
N ALA A 85 -9.32 -0.05 5.05
CA ALA A 85 -10.26 1.07 4.96
C ALA A 85 -9.60 2.41 5.34
N LEU A 86 -8.83 2.44 6.42
CA LEU A 86 -8.07 3.62 6.82
C LEU A 86 -7.00 3.99 5.79
N CYS A 87 -6.37 3.03 5.11
CA CYS A 87 -5.43 3.33 4.02
C CYS A 87 -6.13 3.99 2.82
N PHE A 88 -7.30 3.50 2.43
CA PHE A 88 -8.09 4.14 1.36
C PHE A 88 -8.53 5.56 1.77
N LEU A 89 -9.03 5.73 3.00
CA LEU A 89 -9.40 7.03 3.53
C LEU A 89 -8.19 8.01 3.60
N ALA A 90 -7.02 7.49 3.96
CA ALA A 90 -5.77 8.26 4.00
C ALA A 90 -5.27 8.68 2.61
N GLY A 91 -5.77 8.06 1.54
CA GLY A 91 -5.50 8.48 0.17
C GLY A 91 -4.88 7.42 -0.73
N ALA A 92 -4.77 6.16 -0.29
CA ALA A 92 -4.52 5.06 -1.23
C ALA A 92 -5.69 4.95 -2.22
N ASN A 93 -5.39 4.78 -3.50
CA ASN A 93 -6.40 4.73 -4.56
C ASN A 93 -6.06 3.71 -5.66
N SER A 94 -5.18 2.76 -5.35
CA SER A 94 -4.79 1.67 -6.25
C SER A 94 -4.40 0.46 -5.41
N ILE A 95 -4.75 -0.74 -5.87
CA ILE A 95 -4.33 -2.03 -5.30
C ILE A 95 -3.97 -3.00 -6.42
N PHE A 96 -3.34 -4.12 -6.07
CA PHE A 96 -3.33 -5.31 -6.93
C PHE A 96 -4.52 -6.20 -6.59
N VAL A 97 -5.21 -6.69 -7.63
CA VAL A 97 -6.36 -7.62 -7.54
C VAL A 97 -5.92 -9.00 -8.05
N GLY A 98 -6.38 -10.07 -7.39
CA GLY A 98 -6.08 -11.47 -7.70
C GLY A 98 -5.29 -12.17 -6.58
N GLY A 99 -5.41 -13.50 -6.43
CA GLY A 99 -4.93 -14.23 -5.25
C GLY A 99 -3.40 -14.34 -5.03
N LYS A 100 -2.55 -13.74 -5.88
CA LYS A 100 -1.09 -13.71 -5.66
C LYS A 100 -0.41 -12.47 -6.24
N LEU A 101 0.67 -12.03 -5.58
CA LEU A 101 1.66 -11.10 -6.13
C LEU A 101 2.82 -11.88 -6.78
N LEU A 102 4.03 -11.30 -6.80
CA LEU A 102 5.23 -11.95 -7.35
C LEU A 102 5.65 -13.20 -6.57
N THR A 103 5.61 -13.16 -5.24
CA THR A 103 6.06 -14.26 -4.37
C THR A 103 5.24 -14.42 -3.08
N THR A 104 4.22 -13.59 -2.87
CA THR A 104 3.37 -13.58 -1.66
C THR A 104 1.91 -13.70 -2.05
N PRO A 105 1.04 -14.22 -1.17
CA PRO A 105 -0.40 -14.18 -1.41
C PRO A 105 -0.92 -12.72 -1.33
N ASN A 106 -2.14 -12.53 -1.82
CA ASN A 106 -2.85 -11.26 -1.90
C ASN A 106 -4.33 -11.57 -1.55
N PRO A 107 -5.12 -10.61 -1.02
CA PRO A 107 -6.53 -10.86 -0.77
C PRO A 107 -7.23 -11.45 -2.00
N GLU A 108 -8.07 -12.46 -1.74
CA GLU A 108 -8.91 -13.06 -2.77
C GLU A 108 -9.89 -12.01 -3.33
N GLU A 109 -10.31 -12.21 -4.58
CA GLU A 109 -11.15 -11.24 -5.31
C GLU A 109 -12.47 -10.94 -4.58
N ASP A 110 -13.01 -11.93 -3.86
CA ASP A 110 -14.24 -11.80 -3.07
C ASP A 110 -14.08 -10.90 -1.84
N ASP A 111 -12.92 -10.94 -1.17
CA ASP A 111 -12.67 -10.11 0.01
C ASP A 111 -12.48 -8.64 -0.37
N ASP A 112 -11.77 -8.39 -1.47
CA ASP A 112 -11.61 -7.04 -2.03
C ASP A 112 -12.95 -6.47 -2.49
N ALA A 113 -13.78 -7.27 -3.17
CA ALA A 113 -15.11 -6.86 -3.60
C ALA A 113 -16.02 -6.49 -2.41
N ARG A 114 -15.99 -7.29 -1.34
CA ARG A 114 -16.76 -7.01 -0.11
C ARG A 114 -16.31 -5.73 0.58
N LEU A 115 -15.00 -5.52 0.73
CA LEU A 115 -14.46 -4.30 1.33
C LEU A 115 -14.83 -3.07 0.50
N PHE A 116 -14.76 -3.16 -0.84
CA PHE A 116 -15.10 -2.05 -1.71
C PHE A 116 -16.58 -1.69 -1.66
N ALA A 117 -17.46 -2.69 -1.59
CA ALA A 117 -18.88 -2.47 -1.38
C ALA A 117 -19.16 -1.77 -0.03
N LEU A 118 -18.47 -2.18 1.04
CA LEU A 118 -18.62 -1.56 2.37
C LEU A 118 -18.20 -0.08 2.38
N LEU A 119 -17.17 0.26 1.61
CA LEU A 119 -16.58 1.61 1.55
C LEU A 119 -17.17 2.48 0.42
N ASP A 120 -18.14 1.98 -0.34
CA ASP A 120 -18.69 2.61 -1.55
C ASP A 120 -17.59 3.04 -2.55
N LEU A 121 -16.55 2.21 -2.68
CA LEU A 121 -15.45 2.44 -3.62
C LEU A 121 -15.81 1.91 -5.00
N LYS A 122 -15.55 2.72 -6.02
CA LYS A 122 -15.82 2.38 -7.42
C LYS A 122 -14.51 2.19 -8.18
N PRO A 123 -14.38 1.13 -8.99
CA PRO A 123 -13.25 0.98 -9.88
C PRO A 123 -13.13 2.20 -10.79
N MET A 124 -11.90 2.64 -11.01
CA MET A 124 -11.65 3.65 -12.03
C MET A 124 -12.07 3.07 -13.39
N PRO A 125 -12.88 3.78 -14.19
CA PRO A 125 -13.26 3.29 -15.51
C PRO A 125 -12.00 3.05 -16.33
N ALA A 126 -11.93 1.89 -16.99
CA ALA A 126 -10.88 1.66 -17.97
C ALA A 126 -10.94 2.81 -18.98
N LYS A 127 -9.82 3.50 -19.21
CA LYS A 127 -9.72 4.40 -20.37
C LYS A 127 -10.05 3.53 -21.59
N GLY A 128 -11.08 3.91 -22.33
CA GLY A 128 -11.60 3.11 -23.44
C GLY A 128 -10.47 2.61 -24.32
N CYS A 129 -10.36 1.30 -24.46
CA CYS A 129 -10.03 0.79 -25.78
C CYS A 129 -11.22 1.21 -26.63
N ASP A 130 -11.06 2.26 -27.43
CA ASP A 130 -11.92 2.47 -28.57
C ASP A 130 -11.78 1.20 -29.41
N ALA A 131 -12.81 0.35 -29.36
CA ALA A 131 -12.96 -0.76 -30.27
C ALA A 131 -13.23 -0.15 -31.65
N HIS A 132 -12.18 -0.05 -32.46
CA HIS A 132 -12.29 0.11 -33.90
C HIS A 132 -12.67 -1.23 -34.55
#